data_AF-A0A2V7DF80-F1
#
_entry.id   AF-A0A2V7DF80-F1
#
_cell.length_a   1.000
_cell.length_b   1.000
_cell.length_c   1.000
_cell.angle_alpha   90.00
_cell.angle_beta   90.00
_cell.angle_gamma   90.00
#
_symmetry.space_group_name_H-M   'P 1'
#
loop_
_entity.id
_entity.type
_entity.pdbx_description
1 polymer ?
#
loop_
_entity_poly.entity_id
_entity_poly.type
_entity_poly.pdbx_seq_one_letter_code
_entity_poly.pdbx_strand_id
1 'polypeptide(L)'
;MPIGNRLGLQTPTGTIEYVRVRILRGAHEVGGNYVEVEHDGARIILDLGWPLTVEPDVDLPLPSVAGLANDNPSLLGIVLSHPHFDHYGLLAKVPRSVPVYNLGRPATSDDDSASVNAMAAAPTNQFLGDS
;
A
#
# COMPACT_ATOMS: atom_id res chain seq x y z
N MET A 1 18.89 -13.92 20.53
CA MET A 1 18.41 -12.71 19.84
C MET A 1 17.34 -13.15 18.86
N PRO A 2 16.07 -12.72 18.93
CA PRO A 2 15.06 -13.27 18.03
C PRO A 2 15.39 -12.83 16.61
N ILE A 3 15.58 -13.81 15.75
CA ILE A 3 15.89 -13.68 14.32
C ILE A 3 14.56 -13.32 13.64
N GLY A 4 14.06 -12.11 13.89
CA GLY A 4 12.76 -11.64 13.40
C GLY A 4 12.85 -11.16 11.95
N ASN A 5 11.84 -11.51 11.15
CA ASN A 5 11.36 -10.97 9.87
C ASN A 5 12.38 -10.26 8.94
N ARG A 6 13.65 -10.67 8.93
CA ARG A 6 14.72 -10.07 8.12
C ARG A 6 15.14 -11.06 7.04
N LEU A 7 14.97 -10.68 5.79
CA LEU A 7 15.47 -11.39 4.63
C LEU A 7 16.88 -10.86 4.33
N GLY A 8 17.88 -11.76 4.39
CA GLY A 8 19.23 -11.44 3.95
C GLY A 8 19.30 -11.44 2.42
N LEU A 9 19.75 -10.33 1.84
CA LEU A 9 20.05 -10.21 0.42
C LEU A 9 21.57 -10.16 0.27
N GLN A 10 22.13 -11.12 -0.47
CA GLN A 10 23.55 -11.10 -0.75
C GLN A 10 23.81 -10.18 -1.94
N THR A 11 24.59 -9.13 -1.70
CA THR A 11 25.00 -8.19 -2.75
C THR A 11 26.10 -8.80 -3.63
N PRO A 12 26.29 -8.33 -4.88
CA PRO A 12 27.39 -8.77 -5.75
C PRO A 12 28.78 -8.60 -5.12
N THR A 13 28.92 -7.63 -4.21
CA THR A 13 30.13 -7.33 -3.43
C THR A 13 30.35 -8.24 -2.21
N GLY A 14 29.42 -9.16 -1.91
CA GLY A 14 29.52 -10.11 -0.80
C GLY A 14 29.01 -9.61 0.55
N THR A 15 28.49 -8.38 0.63
CA THR A 15 27.82 -7.85 1.82
C THR A 15 26.42 -8.44 1.94
N ILE A 16 26.03 -8.84 3.16
CA ILE A 16 24.64 -9.18 3.47
C ILE A 16 23.90 -7.92 3.86
N GLU A 17 22.96 -7.50 3.03
CA GLU A 17 21.98 -6.48 3.36
C GLU A 17 20.72 -7.12 3.90
N TYR A 18 19.95 -6.38 4.69
CA TYR A 18 18.70 -6.87 5.25
C TYR A 18 17.52 -6.07 4.73
N VAL A 19 16.48 -6.78 4.35
CA VAL A 19 15.14 -6.24 4.14
C VAL A 19 14.25 -6.75 5.26
N ARG A 20 13.47 -5.87 5.87
CA ARG A 20 12.42 -6.28 6.82
C ARG A 20 11.08 -6.22 6.12
N VAL A 21 10.30 -7.28 6.27
CA VAL A 21 8.93 -7.34 5.76
C VAL A 21 7.97 -7.52 6.93
N ARG A 22 6.94 -6.69 7.01
CA ARG A 22 5.88 -6.78 8.01
C ARG A 22 4.54 -6.87 7.29
N ILE A 23 3.90 -8.02 7.40
CA ILE A 23 2.51 -8.17 6.98
C ILE A 23 1.66 -7.56 8.09
N LEU A 24 1.04 -6.43 7.79
CA LEU A 24 0.27 -5.67 8.77
C LEU A 24 -1.20 -6.05 8.71
N ARG A 25 -1.69 -6.46 7.52
CA ARG A 25 -2.99 -7.10 7.28
C ARG A 25 -2.99 -8.00 6.03
N GLY A 26 -4.03 -8.82 5.87
CA GLY A 26 -4.20 -9.75 4.74
C GLY A 26 -3.60 -11.15 4.93
N ALA A 27 -2.92 -11.43 6.05
CA ALA A 27 -2.39 -12.78 6.35
C ALA A 27 -3.44 -13.76 6.91
N HIS A 28 -4.51 -13.22 7.52
CA HIS A 28 -5.52 -14.00 8.24
C HIS A 28 -6.96 -13.59 7.88
N GLU A 29 -7.11 -12.84 6.79
CA GLU A 29 -8.37 -12.29 6.30
C GLU A 29 -8.30 -12.13 4.78
N VAL A 30 -9.46 -12.03 4.12
CA VAL A 30 -9.53 -11.79 2.69
C VAL A 30 -9.67 -10.28 2.43
N GLY A 31 -8.81 -9.74 1.57
CA GLY A 31 -8.72 -8.32 1.30
C GLY A 31 -8.06 -7.52 2.42
N GLY A 32 -8.04 -6.20 2.29
CA GLY A 32 -7.44 -5.34 3.31
C GLY A 32 -5.92 -5.34 3.29
N ASN A 33 -5.32 -5.78 2.18
CA ASN A 33 -3.89 -6.04 2.02
C ASN A 33 -3.06 -4.82 2.41
N TYR A 34 -2.03 -5.07 3.22
CA TYR A 34 -1.17 -4.03 3.73
C TYR A 34 0.15 -4.62 4.22
N VAL A 35 1.23 -4.34 3.50
CA VAL A 35 2.58 -4.85 3.80
C VAL A 35 3.59 -3.71 3.84
N GLU A 36 4.36 -3.63 4.91
CA GLU A 36 5.49 -2.70 5.02
C GLU A 36 6.80 -3.41 4.65
N VAL A 37 7.58 -2.78 3.79
CA VAL A 37 8.93 -3.23 3.41
C VAL A 37 9.92 -2.14 3.78
N GLU A 38 10.93 -2.50 4.58
CA GLU A 38 11.98 -1.59 5.06
C GLU A 38 13.36 -2.08 4.63
N HIS A 39 14.19 -1.15 4.16
CA HIS A 39 15.62 -1.34 3.98
C HIS A 39 16.35 -0.06 4.37
N ASP A 40 17.40 -0.19 5.19
CA ASP A 40 18.25 0.92 5.64
C ASP A 40 17.47 2.16 6.16
N GLY A 41 16.41 1.89 6.93
CA GLY A 41 15.55 2.94 7.49
C GLY A 41 14.58 3.60 6.52
N ALA A 42 14.68 3.32 5.21
CA ALA A 42 13.69 3.71 4.21
C ALA A 42 12.60 2.65 4.08
N ARG A 43 11.37 3.08 3.84
CA ARG A 43 10.18 2.22 3.84
C ARG A 43 9.27 2.49 2.66
N ILE A 44 8.68 1.43 2.16
CA ILE A 44 7.52 1.48 1.25
C ILE A 44 6.38 0.68 1.85
N ILE A 45 5.16 1.03 1.44
CA ILE A 45 3.96 0.27 1.72
C ILE A 45 3.50 -0.38 0.43
N LEU A 46 3.17 -1.67 0.48
CA LEU A 46 2.50 -2.39 -0.60
C LEU A 46 1.03 -2.52 -0.24
N ASP A 47 0.19 -1.94 -1.09
CA ASP A 47 -1.25 -1.82 -0.94
C ASP A 47 -1.72 -1.14 0.36
N LEU A 48 -2.93 -0.59 0.31
CA LEU A 48 -3.62 -0.05 1.48
C LEU A 48 -5.10 -0.34 1.36
N GLY A 49 -5.41 -1.64 1.45
CA GLY A 49 -6.71 -2.20 1.13
C GLY A 49 -7.82 -2.01 2.14
N TRP A 50 -9.06 -2.14 1.67
CA TRP A 50 -10.24 -2.37 2.50
C TRP A 50 -10.48 -3.87 2.78
N PRO A 51 -10.66 -4.32 4.03
CA PRO A 51 -11.02 -5.71 4.30
C PRO A 51 -12.39 -6.07 3.70
N LEU A 52 -12.50 -7.17 2.95
CA LEU A 52 -13.76 -7.54 2.28
C LEU A 52 -14.87 -7.98 3.24
N THR A 53 -14.53 -8.23 4.50
CA THR A 53 -15.47 -8.60 5.56
C THR A 53 -16.06 -7.40 6.29
N VAL A 54 -15.63 -6.18 5.96
CA VAL A 54 -16.11 -4.95 6.59
C VAL A 54 -16.96 -4.17 5.61
N GLU A 55 -18.16 -3.78 6.03
CA GLU A 55 -19.07 -2.95 5.25
C GLU A 55 -18.43 -1.60 4.88
N PRO A 56 -18.63 -1.07 3.66
CA PRO A 56 -17.94 0.14 3.19
C PRO A 56 -18.25 1.43 3.96
N ASP A 57 -19.34 1.48 4.73
CA ASP A 57 -19.79 2.62 5.52
C ASP A 57 -19.16 2.69 6.93
N VAL A 58 -18.40 1.66 7.31
CA VAL A 58 -17.69 1.61 8.59
C VAL A 58 -16.47 2.53 8.55
N ASP A 59 -16.33 3.41 9.54
CA ASP A 59 -15.11 4.22 9.67
C ASP A 59 -13.93 3.37 10.17
N LEU A 60 -13.14 2.83 9.23
CA LEU A 60 -11.93 2.08 9.56
C LEU A 60 -10.74 3.02 9.83
N PRO A 61 -10.02 2.85 10.96
CA PRO A 61 -8.82 3.64 11.22
C PRO A 61 -7.71 3.25 10.26
N LEU A 62 -6.84 4.21 9.94
CA LEU A 62 -5.56 3.89 9.32
C LEU A 62 -4.73 3.02 10.27
N PRO A 63 -3.97 2.06 9.75
CA PRO A 63 -2.99 1.34 10.55
C PRO A 63 -1.99 2.30 11.21
N SER A 64 -1.60 2.00 12.45
CA SER A 64 -0.65 2.82 13.21
C SER A 64 0.78 2.65 12.67
N VAL A 65 1.06 3.25 11.52
CA VAL A 65 2.36 3.29 10.87
C VAL A 65 2.77 4.73 10.63
N ALA A 66 3.98 5.07 11.09
CA ALA A 66 4.53 6.40 10.91
C ALA A 66 4.62 6.73 9.41
N GLY A 67 4.25 7.93 9.00
CA GLY A 67 4.15 8.30 7.57
C GLY A 67 2.75 8.20 6.97
N LEU A 68 1.84 7.36 7.51
CA LEU A 68 0.48 7.22 6.96
C LEU A 68 -0.50 8.27 7.46
N ALA A 69 -0.37 8.69 8.72
CA ALA A 69 -1.24 9.70 9.34
C ALA A 69 -0.47 10.97 9.76
N ASN A 70 0.86 10.96 9.63
CA ASN A 70 1.76 12.04 9.98
C ASN A 70 2.91 12.06 8.98
N ASP A 71 3.52 13.22 8.77
CA ASP A 71 4.69 13.32 7.91
C ASP A 71 5.86 12.53 8.52
N ASN A 72 6.43 11.63 7.72
CA ASN A 72 7.65 10.92 8.08
C ASN A 72 8.50 10.66 6.82
N PRO A 73 9.70 11.26 6.72
CA PRO A 73 10.54 11.14 5.51
C PRO A 73 11.06 9.73 5.26
N SER A 74 10.98 8.83 6.25
CA SER A 74 11.32 7.41 6.04
C SER A 74 10.30 6.67 5.19
N LEU A 75 9.04 7.15 5.10
CA LEU A 75 8.05 6.55 4.21
C LEU A 75 8.17 7.21 2.84
N LEU A 76 8.69 6.45 1.88
CA LEU A 76 8.92 6.93 0.51
C LEU A 76 7.64 6.96 -0.32
N GLY A 77 6.65 6.14 0.04
CA GLY A 77 5.36 6.12 -0.61
C GLY A 77 4.62 4.79 -0.48
N ILE A 78 3.50 4.72 -1.16
CA ILE A 78 2.63 3.55 -1.26
C ILE A 78 2.69 3.04 -2.69
N VAL A 79 2.82 1.74 -2.85
CA VAL A 79 2.82 1.04 -4.14
C VAL A 79 1.56 0.19 -4.21
N LEU A 80 0.68 0.49 -5.16
CA LEU A 80 -0.51 -0.30 -5.44
C LEU A 80 -0.19 -1.37 -6.46
N SER A 81 -0.52 -2.60 -6.12
CA SER A 81 -0.34 -3.74 -7.00
C SER A 81 -1.34 -3.72 -8.17
N HIS A 82 -2.61 -3.44 -7.91
CA HIS A 82 -3.69 -3.35 -8.90
C HIS A 82 -4.92 -2.61 -8.35
N PRO A 83 -5.87 -2.14 -9.20
CA PRO A 83 -6.91 -1.21 -8.79
C PRO A 83 -8.19 -1.88 -8.28
N HIS A 84 -8.07 -2.80 -7.30
CA HIS A 84 -9.24 -3.32 -6.58
C HIS A 84 -9.38 -2.66 -5.20
N PHE A 85 -10.64 -2.51 -4.75
CA PHE A 85 -10.95 -1.77 -3.51
C PHE A 85 -10.27 -2.38 -2.28
N ASP A 86 -10.08 -3.69 -2.26
CA ASP A 86 -9.36 -4.41 -1.21
C ASP A 86 -7.83 -4.25 -1.27
N HIS A 87 -7.33 -3.42 -2.18
CA HIS A 87 -5.92 -3.00 -2.31
C HIS A 87 -5.71 -1.48 -2.19
N TYR A 88 -6.74 -0.65 -2.37
CA TYR A 88 -6.61 0.82 -2.26
C TYR A 88 -7.61 1.49 -1.30
N GLY A 89 -8.60 0.78 -0.77
CA GLY A 89 -9.78 1.40 -0.16
C GLY A 89 -9.53 2.28 1.07
N LEU A 90 -8.36 2.24 1.69
CA LEU A 90 -7.98 3.17 2.76
C LEU A 90 -7.16 4.39 2.29
N LEU A 91 -6.78 4.49 1.01
CA LEU A 91 -5.99 5.60 0.49
C LEU A 91 -6.64 6.97 0.70
N ALA A 92 -7.97 7.05 0.68
CA ALA A 92 -8.71 8.29 0.89
C ALA A 92 -8.41 8.95 2.25
N LYS A 93 -7.88 8.19 3.21
CA LYS A 93 -7.50 8.67 4.54
C LYS A 93 -6.04 9.13 4.63
N VAL A 94 -5.23 8.84 3.62
CA VAL A 94 -3.79 9.18 3.59
C VAL A 94 -3.59 10.63 3.16
N PRO A 95 -2.69 11.39 3.79
CA PRO A 95 -2.33 12.73 3.35
C PRO A 95 -1.85 12.74 1.90
N ARG A 96 -2.28 13.75 1.12
CA ARG A 96 -1.86 13.91 -0.29
C ARG A 96 -0.35 14.15 -0.48
N SER A 97 0.39 14.40 0.60
CA SER A 97 1.85 14.52 0.59
C SER A 97 2.56 13.18 0.40
N VAL A 98 1.91 12.05 0.68
CA VAL A 98 2.49 10.72 0.52
C VAL A 98 2.41 10.29 -0.95
N PRO A 99 3.55 10.00 -1.62
CA PRO A 99 3.53 9.53 -3.00
C PRO A 99 2.81 8.18 -3.15
N VAL A 100 2.04 8.03 -4.22
CA VAL A 100 1.38 6.77 -4.58
C VAL A 100 1.83 6.35 -5.98
N TYR A 101 2.30 5.11 -6.11
CA TYR A 101 2.79 4.50 -7.33
C TYR A 101 1.94 3.29 -7.69
N ASN A 102 1.78 2.99 -8.98
CA ASN A 102 1.02 1.82 -9.44
C ASN A 102 1.92 0.91 -10.27
N LEU A 103 1.88 -0.38 -9.98
CA LEU A 103 2.61 -1.41 -10.73
C LEU A 103 1.84 -1.88 -11.97
N GLY A 104 1.14 -0.96 -12.66
CA GLY A 104 0.25 -1.27 -13.77
C GLY A 104 0.89 -2.18 -14.84
N ARG A 105 0.04 -2.81 -15.66
CA ARG A 105 0.49 -3.48 -16.89
C ARG A 105 1.27 -2.49 -17.78
N PRO A 106 2.20 -2.96 -18.64
CA PRO A 106 2.67 -2.14 -19.74
C PRO A 106 1.44 -1.68 -20.53
N ALA A 107 1.29 -0.37 -20.72
CA ALA A 107 0.15 0.21 -21.42
C ALA A 107 -0.01 -0.45 -22.80
N THR A 108 -1.00 -1.33 -22.91
CA THR A 108 -1.59 -1.68 -24.19
C THR A 108 -3.00 -1.12 -24.13
N SER A 109 -3.20 0.01 -24.81
CA SER A 109 -4.39 0.88 -24.85
C SER A 109 -4.49 1.94 -23.74
N ASP A 110 -4.90 3.13 -24.16
CA ASP A 110 -4.59 4.45 -23.62
C ASP A 110 -5.40 4.89 -22.38
N ASP A 111 -6.05 3.98 -21.65
CA ASP A 111 -7.05 4.36 -20.62
C ASP A 111 -6.61 4.16 -19.14
N ASP A 112 -5.54 3.41 -18.86
CA ASP A 112 -5.28 2.89 -17.50
C ASP A 112 -4.46 3.81 -16.58
N SER A 113 -3.80 4.84 -17.10
CA SER A 113 -2.98 5.75 -16.28
C SER A 113 -3.77 6.95 -15.73
N ALA A 114 -4.91 7.28 -16.35
CA ALA A 114 -5.82 8.33 -15.90
C ALA A 114 -6.69 7.90 -14.69
N SER A 115 -6.98 6.61 -14.57
CA SER A 115 -7.88 6.06 -13.56
C SER A 115 -7.31 6.18 -12.14
N VAL A 116 -6.00 6.17 -11.93
CA VAL A 116 -5.46 6.17 -10.56
C VAL A 116 -5.32 7.55 -9.94
N ASN A 117 -4.93 8.57 -10.73
CA ASN A 117 -5.02 9.96 -10.27
C ASN A 117 -6.49 10.39 -10.08
N ALA A 118 -7.42 9.81 -10.84
CA ALA A 118 -8.86 9.97 -10.60
C ALA A 118 -9.32 9.23 -9.34
N MET A 119 -8.87 8.00 -9.07
CA MET A 119 -9.25 7.21 -7.89
C MET A 119 -8.73 7.79 -6.56
N ALA A 120 -7.52 8.37 -6.55
CA ALA A 120 -6.98 9.07 -5.38
C ALA A 120 -7.60 10.47 -5.16
N ALA A 121 -8.26 11.04 -6.19
CA ALA A 121 -8.90 12.35 -6.15
C ALA A 121 -10.44 12.31 -6.07
N ALA A 122 -11.07 11.18 -6.37
CA ALA A 122 -12.51 11.03 -6.38
C ALA A 122 -13.07 10.93 -4.95
N PRO A 123 -14.15 11.65 -4.62
CA PRO A 123 -14.89 11.38 -3.39
C PRO A 123 -15.38 9.92 -3.43
N THR A 124 -15.34 9.26 -2.27
CA THR A 124 -15.56 7.82 -2.00
C THR A 124 -16.84 7.21 -2.61
N ASN A 125 -17.72 8.03 -3.21
CA ASN A 125 -19.02 7.63 -3.74
C ASN A 125 -19.14 7.57 -5.28
N GLN A 126 -18.06 7.69 -6.07
CA GLN A 126 -18.16 7.71 -7.54
C GLN A 126 -17.88 6.38 -8.26
N PHE A 127 -17.57 5.29 -7.55
CA PHE A 127 -17.36 3.96 -8.16
C PHE A 127 -18.38 2.90 -7.74
N LEU A 128 -19.43 3.30 -7.01
CA LEU A 128 -20.61 2.46 -6.74
C LEU A 128 -21.65 2.74 -7.82
N GLY A 129 -21.51 2.06 -8.97
CA GLY A 129 -22.44 2.17 -10.08
C GLY A 129 -22.05 1.26 -11.24
N ASP A 130 -22.36 -0.03 -11.12
CA ASP A 130 -23.37 -0.69 -11.96
C ASP A 130 -23.30 -2.22 -11.74
N SER A 131 -24.38 -2.72 -11.13
CA SER A 131 -24.98 -4.08 -11.15
C SER A 131 -24.08 -5.31 -11.21
#